data_AF-A0A3B0XUC5-F1
#
_entry.id   AF-A0A3B0XUC5-F1
#
_cell.length_a   1.000
_cell.length_b   1.000
_cell.length_c   1.000
_cell.angle_alpha   90.00
_cell.angle_beta   90.00
_cell.angle_gamma   90.00
#
_symmetry.space_group_name_H-M   'P 1'
#
loop_
_entity.id
_entity.type
_entity.pdbx_description
1 polymer ?
#
loop_
_entity_poly.entity_id
_entity_poly.type
_entity_poly.pdbx_seq_one_letter_code
_entity_poly.pdbx_strand_id
1 'polypeptide(L)' 'MNQEYYDTVVKLEKDGTDPEYVQGWQGGYVCNPEREEQRVNDAYTAGYEDGTAHNTDSASKFKA' A
#
# COMPACT_ATOMS: atom_id res chain seq x y z
N MET A 1 6.96 4.08 17.19
CA MET A 1 6.91 3.96 15.72
C MET A 1 6.99 2.48 15.40
N ASN A 2 6.13 1.95 14.53
CA ASN A 2 6.18 0.53 14.16
C ASN A 2 7.28 0.33 13.10
N GLN A 3 8.30 -0.49 13.42
CA GLN A 3 9.48 -0.67 12.57
C GLN A 3 9.13 -1.43 11.28
N GLU A 4 8.27 -2.44 11.36
CA GLU A 4 7.83 -3.23 10.20
C GLU A 4 7.12 -2.35 9.17
N TYR A 5 6.21 -1.49 9.63
CA TYR A 5 5.54 -0.49 8.80
C TYR A 5 6.54 0.41 8.09
N TYR A 6 7.48 0.98 8.84
CA TYR A 6 8.48 1.90 8.30
C TYR A 6 9.37 1.22 7.26
N ASP A 7 9.90 0.03 7.58
CA ASP A 7 10.79 -0.71 6.70
C ASP A 7 10.07 -1.13 5.41
N THR A 8 8.79 -1.50 5.50
CA THR A 8 7.99 -1.89 4.34
C THR A 8 7.72 -0.70 3.41
N VAL A 9 7.29 0.43 3.96
CA VAL A 9 7.06 1.65 3.17
C VAL A 9 8.35 2.11 2.49
N VAL A 10 9.46 2.17 3.24
CA VAL A 10 10.77 2.55 2.68
C VAL A 10 11.21 1.61 1.56
N LYS A 11 10.94 0.31 1.68
CA LYS A 11 11.23 -0.67 0.62
C LYS A 11 10.38 -0.41 -0.61
N LEU A 12 9.07 -0.23 -0.47
CA LEU A 12 8.15 0.03 -1.59
C LEU A 12 8.52 1.31 -2.35
N GLU A 13 8.83 2.39 -1.62
CA GLU A 13 9.25 3.67 -2.23
C GLU A 13 10.59 3.54 -2.98
N LYS A 14 11.57 2.83 -2.40
CA LYS A 14 12.86 2.57 -3.05
C LYS A 14 12.73 1.68 -4.28
N ASP A 15 11.78 0.76 -4.26
CA ASP A 15 11.48 -0.14 -5.36
C ASP A 15 10.72 0.54 -6.51
N GLY A 16 10.37 1.83 -6.38
CA GLY A 16 9.64 2.58 -7.40
C GLY A 16 8.20 2.09 -7.56
N THR A 17 7.60 1.53 -6.50
CA THR A 17 6.19 1.11 -6.51
C THR A 17 5.28 2.34 -6.60
N ASP A 18 4.17 2.20 -7.31
CA ASP A 18 3.15 3.22 -7.53
C ASP A 18 2.74 3.89 -6.19
N PRO A 19 2.75 5.23 -6.12
CA PRO A 19 2.35 5.95 -4.91
C PRO A 19 0.94 5.60 -4.41
N GLU A 20 -0.01 5.30 -5.29
CA GLU A 20 -1.37 4.90 -4.90
C GLU A 20 -1.38 3.53 -4.22
N TYR A 21 -0.55 2.58 -4.68
CA TYR A 21 -0.35 1.31 -3.99
C TYR A 21 0.24 1.52 -2.59
N VAL A 22 1.28 2.36 -2.47
CA VAL A 22 1.90 2.67 -1.16
C VAL A 22 0.88 3.29 -0.21
N GLN A 23 0.07 4.23 -0.69
CA GLN A 23 -0.97 4.88 0.11
C GLN A 23 -2.07 3.91 0.54
N GLY A 24 -2.51 3.02 -0.36
CA GLY A 24 -3.44 1.94 -0.02
C GLY A 24 -2.88 1.07 1.09
N TRP A 25 -1.64 0.60 0.92
CA TRP A 25 -0.95 -0.25 1.88
C TRP A 25 -0.84 0.38 3.26
N GLN A 26 -0.46 1.66 3.32
CA GLN A 26 -0.41 2.41 4.56
C GLN A 26 -1.77 2.49 5.26
N GLY A 27 -2.84 2.71 4.50
CA GLY A 27 -4.21 2.78 5.00
C GLY A 27 -4.71 1.45 5.55
N GLY A 28 -4.49 0.35 4.82
CA GLY A 28 -4.86 -1.00 5.24
C GLY A 28 -4.12 -1.44 6.50
N TYR A 29 -2.81 -1.20 6.58
CA TYR A 29 -1.98 -1.61 7.73
C TYR A 29 -2.43 -0.96 9.05
N VAL A 30 -2.93 0.29 9.02
CA VAL A 30 -3.44 0.99 10.21
C VAL A 30 -4.95 0.87 10.39
N CYS A 31 -5.61 0.04 9.58
CA CYS A 31 -7.06 -0.15 9.59
C CYS A 31 -7.86 1.15 9.42
N ASN A 32 -7.38 2.07 8.59
CA ASN A 32 -8.15 3.28 8.24
C ASN A 32 -9.34 2.92 7.36
N PRO A 33 -10.45 3.68 7.42
CA PRO A 33 -11.52 3.55 6.43
C PRO A 33 -10.97 3.72 5.01
N GLU A 34 -11.48 2.92 4.08
CA GLU A 34 -11.18 3.09 2.66
C GLU A 34 -11.57 4.49 2.18
N ARG A 35 -10.81 5.00 1.21
CA ARG A 35 -11.13 6.26 0.52
C ARG A 35 -12.45 6.13 -0.22
N GLU A 36 -13.04 7.27 -0.55
CA GLU A 36 -14.27 7.31 -1.34
C GLU A 36 -14.08 6.62 -2.70
N GLU A 37 -15.11 5.91 -3.20
CA GLU A 37 -15.07 5.10 -4.44
C GLU A 37 -14.52 5.88 -5.66
N GLN A 38 -14.73 7.20 -5.72
CA GLN A 38 -14.22 8.05 -6.81
C GLN A 38 -12.71 8.34 -6.73
N ARG A 39 -12.06 7.96 -5.64
CA ARG A 39 -10.65 8.25 -5.33
C ARG A 39 -9.81 6.99 -5.14
N VAL A 40 -10.41 5.82 -5.35
CA VAL A 40 -9.69 4.54 -5.40
C VAL A 40 -9.39 4.17 -6.85
N ASN A 41 -8.31 3.44 -7.05
CA ASN A 41 -7.93 2.83 -8.32
C ASN A 41 -7.33 1.45 -8.04
N ASP A 42 -7.01 0.70 -9.11
CA ASP A 42 -6.52 -0.67 -8.99
C ASP A 42 -5.26 -0.79 -8.11
N ALA A 43 -4.36 0.20 -8.18
CA ALA A 43 -3.15 0.25 -7.37
C ALA A 43 -3.47 0.45 -5.88
N TYR A 44 -4.33 1.44 -5.56
CA TYR A 44 -4.78 1.71 -4.21
C TYR A 44 -5.49 0.51 -3.59
N THR A 45 -6.45 -0.08 -4.31
CA THR A 45 -7.24 -1.21 -3.79
C THR A 45 -6.33 -2.41 -3.49
N ALA A 46 -5.43 -2.75 -4.42
CA ALA A 46 -4.46 -3.83 -4.18
C ALA A 46 -3.51 -3.52 -3.02
N GLY A 47 -3.07 -2.26 -2.89
CA GLY A 47 -2.27 -1.82 -1.76
C GLY A 47 -3.03 -1.98 -0.44
N TYR A 48 -4.28 -1.54 -0.38
CA TYR A 48 -5.11 -1.60 0.82
C TYR A 48 -5.40 -3.02 1.29
N GLU A 49 -5.69 -3.94 0.36
CA GLU A 49 -5.84 -5.37 0.66
C GLU A 49 -4.54 -5.97 1.22
N ASP A 50 -3.41 -5.76 0.54
CA ASP A 50 -2.10 -6.26 0.96
C ASP A 50 -1.69 -5.65 2.33
N GLY A 51 -1.96 -4.37 2.55
CA GLY A 51 -1.70 -3.66 3.81
C GLY A 51 -2.51 -4.21 4.97
N THR A 52 -3.80 -4.48 4.75
CA THR A 52 -4.69 -5.12 5.73
C THR A 52 -4.21 -6.55 6.06
N ALA A 53 -3.63 -7.24 5.07
CA ALA A 53 -3.06 -8.58 5.23
C ALA A 53 -1.59 -8.59 5.68
N HIS A 54 -0.97 -7.42 5.88
CA HIS A 54 0.43 -7.24 6.26
C HIS A 54 1.42 -7.95 5.31
N ASN A 55 1.16 -7.94 4.00
CA ASN A 55 2.07 -8.46 2.98
C ASN A 55 2.30 -7.43 1.86
N THR A 56 3.05 -7.77 0.81
CA THR A 56 3.27 -6.88 -0.35
C THR A 56 3.19 -7.66 -1.66
N ASP A 57 2.30 -8.64 -1.73
CA ASP A 57 2.27 -9.65 -2.81
C ASP A 57 1.95 -9.04 -4.18
N SER A 58 1.11 -8.01 -4.19
CA SER A 58 0.70 -7.30 -5.41
C SER A 58 1.64 -6.16 -5.79
N ALA A 59 2.58 -5.75 -4.94
CA ALA A 59 3.48 -4.60 -5.17
C ALA A 59 4.23 -4.67 -6.50
N SER A 60 4.64 -5.87 -6.92
CA SER A 60 5.39 -6.09 -8.17
C SER A 60 4.60 -5.74 -9.44
N LYS A 61 3.27 -5.77 -9.39
CA LYS A 61 2.39 -5.40 -10.52
C LYS A 61 2.33 -3.90 -10.77
N PHE A 62 2.68 -3.11 -9.74
CA PHE A 62 2.59 -1.65 -9.75
C PHE A 62 3.97 -1.00 -9.64
N LYS A 63 5.02 -1.66 -10.12
CA LYS A 63 6.36 -1.05 -10.25
C LYS A 63 6.50 -0.37 -11.61
N ALA A 64 7.21 0.75 -11.65
CA ALA A 64 7.58 1.45 -12.89
C ALA A 64 8.62 0.69 -13.72
#